data_AF-A0A7Z6ZSH1-F1
#
_entry.id   AF-A0A7Z6ZSH1-F1
#
_cell.length_a   1.000
_cell.length_b   1.000
_cell.length_c   1.000
_cell.angle_alpha   90.00
_cell.angle_beta   90.00
_cell.angle_gamma   90.00
#
_symmetry.space_group_name_H-M   'P 1'
#
loop_
_entity.id
_entity.type
_entity.pdbx_description
1 polymer ?
#
loop_
_entity_poly.entity_id
_entity_poly.type
_entity_poly.pdbx_seq_one_letter_code
_entity_poly.pdbx_strand_id
1 'polypeptide(L)'
;MKSLLTLILATLLLAGCASAPPQVNDEELTKSEAEALVAGLLAEDSDESEKYIYQFQHRILPEWTHHSNGQFYDELRAGDDSYFREVATEILGENYANSIEIRAIENEEAVLINFPEPKSFTHCYSILILKNPSVEGAVDTFQFITLEKTLPHDDHPRLAVLGSWSAEGSHGNFGARTYTDAKTFLEDVLDGNREMYMSSTPASAAENN
;
A
#
# COMPACT_ATOMS: atom_id res chain seq x y z
N MET A 1 -33.80 -12.56 47.66
CA MET A 1 -35.28 -12.52 47.82
C MET A 1 -35.87 -11.73 46.68
N LYS A 2 -36.76 -12.38 45.91
CA LYS A 2 -37.94 -11.85 45.20
C LYS A 2 -37.77 -10.54 44.41
N SER A 3 -37.80 -10.61 43.08
CA SER A 3 -39.04 -10.41 42.26
C SER A 3 -39.24 -8.92 41.99
N LEU A 4 -39.67 -8.41 40.83
CA LEU A 4 -40.70 -8.82 39.88
C LEU A 4 -40.64 -7.70 38.80
N LEU A 5 -40.61 -8.02 37.50
CA LEU A 5 -41.69 -7.73 36.54
C LEU A 5 -42.12 -6.24 36.51
N THR A 6 -42.09 -5.52 35.39
CA THR A 6 -43.22 -5.40 34.42
C THR A 6 -42.76 -4.43 33.33
N LEU A 7 -42.55 -4.88 32.08
CA LEU A 7 -43.46 -4.68 30.94
C LEU A 7 -43.93 -3.22 30.73
N ILE A 8 -43.18 -2.44 29.96
CA ILE A 8 -43.69 -1.32 29.15
C ILE A 8 -43.30 -1.69 27.71
N LEU A 9 -44.17 -2.41 27.02
CA LEU A 9 -45.24 -1.85 26.19
C LEU A 9 -44.64 -1.12 24.99
N ALA A 10 -44.65 -1.85 23.87
CA ALA A 10 -44.43 -1.36 22.54
C ALA A 10 -45.22 -0.07 22.30
N THR A 11 -44.51 1.00 22.00
CA THR A 11 -45.05 2.15 21.26
C THR A 11 -44.39 2.20 19.90
N LEU A 12 -45.26 2.22 18.90
CA LEU A 12 -44.97 2.25 17.48
C LEU A 12 -44.03 3.41 17.11
N LEU A 13 -42.98 3.11 16.35
CA LEU A 13 -42.46 4.04 15.35
C LEU A 13 -42.74 3.42 13.97
N LEU A 14 -43.83 3.90 13.39
CA LEU A 14 -44.14 3.77 11.97
C LEU A 14 -43.30 4.80 11.18
N ALA A 15 -42.94 4.38 9.97
CA ALA A 15 -42.52 5.20 8.84
C ALA A 15 -41.12 5.82 8.88
N GLY A 16 -40.14 5.01 8.49
CA GLY A 16 -38.94 5.45 7.79
C GLY A 16 -38.64 4.48 6.64
N CYS A 17 -39.30 4.65 5.49
CA CYS A 17 -38.83 4.06 4.24
C CYS A 17 -37.54 4.79 3.86
N ALA A 18 -36.41 4.38 4.44
CA ALA A 18 -35.10 4.69 3.90
C ALA A 18 -34.83 3.67 2.80
N SER A 19 -34.64 4.17 1.58
CA SER A 19 -34.12 3.40 0.45
C SER A 19 -32.88 2.64 0.91
N ALA A 20 -32.97 1.30 0.92
CA ALA A 20 -31.75 0.50 0.99
C ALA A 20 -30.87 0.91 -0.21
N PRO A 21 -29.56 1.13 -0.03
CA PRO A 21 -28.66 1.19 -1.17
C PRO A 21 -28.75 -0.14 -1.91
N PRO A 22 -28.61 -0.14 -3.26
CA PRO A 22 -28.57 -1.38 -4.01
C PRO A 22 -27.48 -2.27 -3.39
N GLN A 23 -27.84 -3.52 -3.10
CA GLN A 23 -26.84 -4.53 -2.79
C GLN A 23 -25.89 -4.56 -3.98
N VAL A 24 -24.64 -4.16 -3.75
CA VAL A 24 -23.56 -4.46 -4.67
C VAL A 24 -23.54 -5.98 -4.71
N ASN A 25 -23.92 -6.55 -5.85
CA ASN A 25 -23.71 -7.97 -6.08
C ASN A 25 -22.19 -8.16 -5.98
N ASP A 26 -21.74 -8.90 -4.98
CA ASP A 26 -20.48 -9.62 -5.06
C ASP A 26 -20.66 -10.65 -6.19
N GLU A 27 -20.52 -10.20 -7.43
CA GLU A 27 -20.39 -11.10 -8.58
C GLU A 27 -19.09 -11.86 -8.37
N GLU A 28 -19.24 -13.08 -7.86
CA GLU A 28 -18.21 -14.09 -7.80
C GLU A 28 -17.54 -14.18 -9.18
N LEU A 29 -16.27 -13.77 -9.23
CA LEU A 29 -15.46 -13.76 -10.45
C LEU A 29 -15.62 -15.10 -11.15
N THR A 30 -16.15 -15.07 -12.37
CA THR A 30 -16.39 -16.32 -13.08
C THR A 30 -15.05 -16.99 -13.37
N LYS A 31 -15.01 -18.32 -13.39
CA LYS A 31 -13.79 -19.07 -13.72
C LYS A 31 -13.15 -18.60 -15.03
N SER A 32 -13.95 -18.19 -16.02
CA SER A 32 -13.44 -17.64 -17.27
C SER A 32 -12.83 -16.24 -17.14
N GLU A 33 -13.32 -15.42 -16.21
CA GLU A 33 -12.72 -14.11 -15.92
C GLU A 33 -11.45 -14.28 -15.11
N ALA A 34 -11.40 -15.22 -14.16
CA ALA A 34 -10.18 -15.60 -13.44
C ALA A 34 -9.11 -16.18 -14.40
N GLU A 35 -9.50 -17.05 -15.34
CA GLU A 35 -8.59 -17.59 -16.36
C GLU A 35 -8.12 -16.52 -17.35
N ALA A 36 -8.97 -15.56 -17.72
CA ALA A 36 -8.57 -14.41 -18.54
C ALA A 36 -7.65 -13.44 -17.77
N LEU A 37 -7.87 -13.28 -16.46
CA LEU A 37 -6.96 -12.58 -15.55
C LEU A 37 -5.57 -13.24 -15.59
N VAL A 38 -5.53 -14.57 -15.39
CA VAL A 38 -4.29 -15.38 -15.42
C VAL A 38 -3.62 -15.36 -16.80
N ALA A 39 -4.38 -15.31 -17.89
CA ALA A 39 -3.81 -15.18 -19.23
C ALA A 39 -3.21 -13.79 -19.51
N GLY A 40 -3.80 -12.72 -18.97
CA GLY A 40 -3.22 -11.36 -18.99
C GLY A 40 -2.00 -11.23 -18.08
N LEU A 41 -1.99 -11.93 -16.95
CA LEU A 41 -0.88 -12.03 -15.99
C LEU A 41 0.39 -12.68 -16.56
N LEU A 42 0.25 -13.54 -17.57
CA LEU A 42 1.37 -14.25 -18.21
C LEU A 42 2.00 -13.50 -19.39
N ALA A 43 1.45 -12.36 -19.79
CA ALA A 43 2.06 -11.50 -20.80
C ALA A 43 2.88 -10.41 -20.10
N GLU A 44 4.19 -10.66 -19.94
CA GLU A 44 5.16 -9.79 -19.22
C GLU A 44 5.36 -8.37 -19.83
N ASP A 45 4.56 -7.99 -20.83
CA ASP A 45 4.60 -6.71 -21.55
C ASP A 45 3.21 -6.25 -22.01
N SER A 46 2.14 -6.60 -21.28
CA SER A 46 0.79 -6.15 -21.60
C SER A 46 0.37 -4.93 -20.76
N ASP A 47 -0.51 -4.09 -21.30
CA ASP A 47 -1.09 -2.97 -20.54
C ASP A 47 -1.82 -3.46 -19.26
N GLU A 48 -2.30 -4.71 -19.24
CA GLU A 48 -2.93 -5.33 -18.07
C GLU A 48 -1.90 -5.75 -17.00
N SER A 49 -0.71 -6.27 -17.37
CA SER A 49 0.32 -6.60 -16.37
C SER A 49 0.81 -5.37 -15.62
N GLU A 50 0.95 -4.24 -16.32
CA GLU A 50 1.34 -2.98 -15.70
C GLU A 50 0.28 -2.49 -14.69
N LYS A 51 -1.00 -2.65 -15.02
CA LYS A 51 -2.10 -2.33 -14.10
C LYS A 51 -2.07 -3.19 -12.84
N TYR A 52 -1.74 -4.48 -12.91
CA TYR A 52 -1.62 -5.34 -11.73
C TYR A 52 -0.43 -4.96 -10.86
N ILE A 53 0.72 -4.64 -11.46
CA ILE A 53 1.89 -4.10 -10.73
C ILE A 53 1.48 -2.86 -9.95
N TYR A 54 0.82 -1.90 -10.61
CA TYR A 54 0.33 -0.70 -9.95
C TYR A 54 -0.62 -1.01 -8.78
N GLN A 55 -1.62 -1.87 -8.98
CA GLN A 55 -2.57 -2.23 -7.91
C GLN A 55 -1.87 -2.92 -6.75
N PHE A 56 -0.90 -3.79 -7.02
CA PHE A 56 -0.13 -4.45 -5.97
C PHE A 56 0.66 -3.41 -5.16
N GLN A 57 1.43 -2.55 -5.82
CA GLN A 57 2.31 -1.56 -5.18
C GLN A 57 1.57 -0.45 -4.44
N HIS A 58 0.43 0.03 -4.97
CA HIS A 58 -0.24 1.24 -4.50
C HIS A 58 -1.58 0.99 -3.81
N ARG A 59 -2.07 -0.24 -3.78
CA ARG A 59 -3.32 -0.59 -3.11
C ARG A 59 -3.15 -1.72 -2.12
N ILE A 60 -2.61 -2.85 -2.57
CA ILE A 60 -2.49 -4.05 -1.72
C ILE A 60 -1.43 -3.86 -0.64
N LEU A 61 -0.22 -3.44 -1.00
CA LEU A 61 0.85 -3.26 -0.03
C LEU A 61 0.58 -2.15 1.01
N PRO A 62 0.03 -0.97 0.65
CA PRO A 62 -0.40 0.02 1.63
C PRO A 62 -1.51 -0.51 2.54
N GLU A 63 -2.51 -1.22 1.98
CA GLU A 63 -3.60 -1.81 2.76
C GLU A 63 -3.06 -2.78 3.83
N TRP A 64 -2.15 -3.68 3.44
CA TRP A 64 -1.54 -4.61 4.39
C TRP A 64 -0.67 -3.89 5.42
N THR A 65 0.04 -2.84 5.02
CA THR A 65 0.87 -2.04 5.92
C THR A 65 0.04 -1.37 7.00
N HIS A 66 -1.12 -0.80 6.64
CA HIS A 66 -1.91 0.02 7.56
C HIS A 66 -3.02 -0.74 8.30
N HIS A 67 -3.55 -1.81 7.71
CA HIS A 67 -4.74 -2.50 8.23
C HIS A 67 -4.49 -3.92 8.77
N SER A 68 -3.25 -4.41 8.76
CA SER A 68 -2.90 -5.71 9.36
C SER A 68 -2.64 -5.66 10.87
N ASN A 69 -2.85 -4.52 11.53
CA ASN A 69 -2.42 -4.29 12.92
C ASN A 69 -0.93 -4.59 13.16
N GLY A 70 -0.09 -4.32 12.17
CA GLY A 70 1.36 -4.54 12.22
C GLY A 70 1.83 -5.94 11.86
N GLN A 71 0.92 -6.91 11.73
CA GLN A 71 1.28 -8.30 11.40
C GLN A 71 2.13 -8.38 10.12
N PHE A 72 1.72 -7.68 9.06
CA PHE A 72 2.47 -7.69 7.79
C PHE A 72 3.90 -7.17 7.96
N TYR A 73 4.08 -6.07 8.68
CA TYR A 73 5.41 -5.53 8.96
C TYR A 73 6.26 -6.49 9.79
N ASP A 74 5.68 -7.07 10.85
CA ASP A 74 6.40 -7.96 11.76
C ASP A 74 6.87 -9.25 11.05
N GLU A 75 6.03 -9.82 10.17
CA GLU A 75 6.36 -10.97 9.32
C GLU A 75 7.55 -10.64 8.40
N LEU A 76 7.48 -9.54 7.64
CA LEU A 76 8.58 -9.12 6.77
C LEU A 76 9.86 -8.81 7.56
N ARG A 77 9.73 -8.20 8.75
CA ARG A 77 10.87 -7.87 9.62
C ARG A 77 11.57 -9.12 10.15
N ALA A 78 10.80 -10.20 10.39
CA ALA A 78 11.29 -11.51 10.78
C ALA A 78 11.88 -12.32 9.60
N GLY A 79 11.72 -11.82 8.37
CA GLY A 79 12.14 -12.51 7.15
C GLY A 79 11.14 -13.58 6.70
N ASP A 80 9.91 -13.55 7.20
CA ASP A 80 8.80 -14.37 6.69
C ASP A 80 8.04 -13.56 5.63
N ASP A 81 8.38 -13.76 4.36
CA ASP A 81 7.69 -13.16 3.23
C ASP A 81 6.77 -14.16 2.51
N SER A 82 6.43 -15.29 3.13
CA SER A 82 5.70 -16.38 2.48
C SER A 82 4.34 -15.94 1.91
N TYR A 83 3.52 -15.26 2.70
CA TYR A 83 2.23 -14.72 2.25
C TYR A 83 2.39 -13.64 1.18
N PHE A 84 3.41 -12.77 1.31
CA PHE A 84 3.74 -11.79 0.28
C PHE A 84 4.04 -12.50 -1.05
N ARG A 85 4.87 -13.56 -1.03
CA ARG A 85 5.29 -14.29 -2.23
C ARG A 85 4.15 -15.04 -2.87
N GLU A 86 3.26 -15.65 -2.08
CA GLU A 86 2.06 -16.33 -2.56
C GLU A 86 1.19 -15.37 -3.39
N VAL A 87 0.80 -14.24 -2.80
CA VAL A 87 -0.06 -13.26 -3.45
C VAL A 87 0.64 -12.55 -4.59
N ALA A 88 1.93 -12.19 -4.45
CA ALA A 88 2.69 -11.60 -5.54
C ALA A 88 2.80 -12.56 -6.73
N THR A 89 2.98 -13.87 -6.50
CA THR A 89 3.02 -14.87 -7.56
C THR A 89 1.67 -14.99 -8.26
N GLU A 90 0.58 -14.96 -7.50
CA GLU A 90 -0.79 -14.99 -8.04
C GLU A 90 -1.09 -13.75 -8.90
N ILE A 91 -0.70 -12.56 -8.44
CA ILE A 91 -1.07 -11.27 -9.05
C ILE A 91 -0.05 -10.74 -10.06
N LEU A 92 1.21 -11.19 -10.02
CA LEU A 92 2.28 -10.65 -10.87
C LEU A 92 3.00 -11.74 -11.66
N GLY A 93 2.67 -13.01 -11.41
CA GLY A 93 3.39 -14.15 -11.96
C GLY A 93 4.69 -14.44 -11.20
N GLU A 94 5.12 -15.70 -11.27
CA GLU A 94 6.28 -16.23 -10.55
C GLU A 94 7.57 -15.47 -10.85
N ASN A 95 7.82 -15.13 -12.12
CA ASN A 95 9.06 -14.45 -12.53
C ASN A 95 9.19 -13.07 -11.88
N TYR A 96 8.13 -12.25 -11.97
CA TYR A 96 8.14 -10.91 -11.37
C TYR A 96 8.20 -11.03 -9.86
N ALA A 97 7.37 -11.89 -9.25
CA ALA A 97 7.36 -12.10 -7.81
C ALA A 97 8.73 -12.50 -7.25
N ASN A 98 9.44 -13.42 -7.91
CA ASN A 98 10.78 -13.88 -7.48
C ASN A 98 11.88 -12.82 -7.63
N SER A 99 11.67 -11.80 -8.45
CA SER A 99 12.62 -10.72 -8.66
C SER A 99 12.48 -9.55 -7.67
N ILE A 100 11.47 -9.59 -6.80
CA ILE A 100 11.31 -8.61 -5.71
C ILE A 100 12.26 -8.98 -4.57
N GLU A 101 13.02 -8.03 -4.06
CA GLU A 101 13.87 -8.22 -2.89
C GLU A 101 13.22 -7.59 -1.66
N ILE A 102 13.13 -8.33 -0.56
CA ILE A 102 12.61 -7.81 0.71
C ILE A 102 13.71 -7.97 1.75
N ARG A 103 13.98 -6.91 2.50
CA ARG A 103 14.91 -6.96 3.62
C ARG A 103 14.52 -6.01 4.72
N ALA A 104 14.70 -6.50 5.94
CA ALA A 104 14.71 -5.64 7.10
C ALA A 104 15.98 -4.78 7.15
N ILE A 105 15.87 -3.54 7.64
CA ILE A 105 17.02 -2.65 7.80
C ILE A 105 17.60 -2.82 9.21
N GLU A 106 18.88 -3.16 9.30
CA GLU A 106 19.54 -3.39 10.59
C GLU A 106 19.56 -2.11 11.43
N ASN A 107 19.30 -2.24 12.74
CA ASN A 107 19.22 -1.12 13.70
C ASN A 107 18.12 -0.08 13.40
N GLU A 108 17.22 -0.38 12.47
CA GLU A 108 16.12 0.50 12.11
C GLU A 108 14.78 -0.21 12.23
N GLU A 109 13.77 0.54 12.66
CA GLU A 109 12.36 0.13 12.62
C GLU A 109 11.80 0.31 11.20
N ALA A 110 12.41 -0.43 10.25
CA ALA A 110 12.11 -0.31 8.83
C ALA A 110 12.27 -1.63 8.06
N VAL A 111 11.45 -1.77 7.01
CA VAL A 111 11.52 -2.84 6.00
C VAL A 111 11.58 -2.19 4.62
N LEU A 112 12.55 -2.62 3.80
CA LEU A 112 12.69 -2.20 2.40
C LEU A 112 12.20 -3.32 1.47
N ILE A 113 11.40 -2.94 0.48
CA ILE A 113 10.97 -3.78 -0.62
C ILE A 113 11.50 -3.14 -1.91
N ASN A 114 12.37 -3.84 -2.64
CA ASN A 114 12.88 -3.42 -3.94
C ASN A 114 12.21 -4.22 -5.04
N PHE A 115 11.75 -3.53 -6.07
CA PHE A 115 11.15 -4.11 -7.25
C PHE A 115 12.17 -4.14 -8.40
N PRO A 116 11.92 -4.95 -9.43
CA PRO A 116 12.59 -4.79 -10.72
C PRO A 116 12.45 -3.38 -11.25
N GLU A 117 13.36 -2.97 -12.13
CA GLU A 117 13.29 -1.65 -12.75
C GLU A 117 11.91 -1.43 -13.41
N PRO A 118 11.13 -0.43 -12.97
CA PRO A 118 9.79 -0.20 -13.46
C PRO A 118 9.79 0.18 -14.94
N LYS A 119 8.91 -0.46 -15.72
CA LYS A 119 8.67 -0.12 -17.13
C LYS A 119 7.81 1.14 -17.23
N SER A 120 6.67 1.16 -16.53
CA SER A 120 5.71 2.27 -16.54
C SER A 120 5.98 3.36 -15.49
N PHE A 121 5.42 4.55 -15.74
CA PHE A 121 5.38 5.62 -14.75
C PHE A 121 4.58 5.21 -13.52
N THR A 122 4.83 5.89 -12.41
CA THR A 122 4.23 5.66 -11.08
C THR A 122 4.62 4.34 -10.42
N HIS A 123 5.08 3.34 -11.17
CA HIS A 123 5.57 2.09 -10.59
C HIS A 123 6.82 2.34 -9.73
N CYS A 124 6.89 1.63 -8.62
CA CYS A 124 7.94 1.77 -7.63
C CYS A 124 9.24 1.12 -8.09
N TYR A 125 10.37 1.81 -7.91
CA TYR A 125 11.68 1.18 -7.78
C TYR A 125 11.81 0.50 -6.41
N SER A 126 11.39 1.22 -5.35
CA SER A 126 11.51 0.78 -3.97
C SER A 126 10.35 1.28 -3.12
N ILE A 127 10.01 0.52 -2.09
CA ILE A 127 9.10 0.90 -1.01
C ILE A 127 9.86 0.77 0.31
N LEU A 128 9.69 1.74 1.21
CA LEU A 128 10.17 1.70 2.58
C LEU A 128 8.98 1.80 3.52
N ILE A 129 8.80 0.75 4.33
CA ILE A 129 7.82 0.73 5.42
C ILE A 129 8.56 1.12 6.69
N LEU A 130 8.17 2.23 7.32
CA LEU A 130 8.71 2.67 8.61
C LEU A 130 7.67 2.44 9.70
N LYS A 131 8.08 1.84 10.82
CA LYS A 131 7.26 1.81 12.02
C LYS A 131 7.52 3.09 12.82
N ASN A 132 6.46 3.82 13.13
CA ASN A 132 6.55 5.02 13.96
C ASN A 132 6.88 4.62 15.41
N PRO A 133 7.65 5.44 16.15
CA PRO A 133 7.87 5.22 17.58
C PRO A 133 6.52 5.18 18.31
N SER A 134 6.18 4.04 18.90
CA SER A 134 4.96 3.90 19.67
C SER A 134 5.11 4.58 21.03
N VAL A 135 4.08 5.34 21.43
CA VAL A 135 3.94 5.82 22.81
C VAL A 135 3.26 4.71 23.60
N GLU A 136 3.68 4.49 24.85
CA GLU A 136 3.13 3.43 25.69
C GLU A 136 1.58 3.46 25.70
N GLY A 137 0.95 2.37 25.26
CA GLY A 137 -0.50 2.22 25.14
C GLY A 137 -1.12 2.66 23.80
N ALA A 138 -0.31 3.11 22.82
CA ALA A 138 -0.77 3.41 21.47
C ALA A 138 -0.68 2.19 20.54
N VAL A 139 -1.56 2.16 19.53
CA VAL A 139 -1.46 1.21 18.42
C VAL A 139 -0.28 1.60 17.55
N ASP A 140 0.49 0.62 17.09
CA ASP A 140 1.56 0.86 16.13
C ASP A 140 1.03 1.53 14.87
N THR A 141 1.77 2.51 14.36
CA THR A 141 1.45 3.19 13.12
C THR A 141 2.64 3.11 12.18
N PHE A 142 2.36 3.15 10.87
CA PHE A 142 3.34 2.91 9.85
C PHE A 142 3.36 4.05 8.83
N GLN A 143 4.51 4.32 8.24
CA GLN A 143 4.65 5.14 7.04
C GLN A 143 4.96 4.22 5.87
N PHE A 144 4.25 4.41 4.76
CA PHE A 144 4.47 3.69 3.51
C PHE A 144 5.05 4.67 2.50
N ILE A 145 6.36 4.64 2.29
CA ILE A 145 7.09 5.61 1.48
C ILE A 145 7.52 4.94 0.18
N THR A 146 7.27 5.59 -0.95
CA THR A 146 7.53 5.07 -2.30
C THR A 146 8.63 5.87 -2.99
N LEU A 147 9.47 5.19 -3.77
CA LEU A 147 10.32 5.80 -4.80
C LEU A 147 9.79 5.37 -6.17
N GLU A 148 9.03 6.25 -6.82
CA GLU A 148 8.25 5.95 -8.01
C GLU A 148 8.92 6.46 -9.28
N LYS A 149 8.83 5.72 -10.38
CA LYS A 149 9.28 6.21 -11.69
C LYS A 149 8.43 7.40 -12.13
N THR A 150 9.10 8.45 -12.58
CA THR A 150 8.43 9.65 -13.10
C THR A 150 8.86 9.95 -14.53
N LEU A 151 8.12 10.84 -15.18
CA LEU A 151 8.50 11.37 -16.48
C LEU A 151 9.75 12.25 -16.34
N PRO A 152 10.78 12.06 -17.18
CA PRO A 152 11.84 13.05 -17.28
C PRO A 152 11.22 14.40 -17.68
N HIS A 153 11.67 15.47 -17.03
CA HIS A 153 11.25 16.83 -17.36
C HIS A 153 12.40 17.54 -18.06
N ASP A 154 12.09 18.25 -19.15
CA ASP A 154 13.09 18.70 -20.13
C ASP A 154 14.20 19.60 -19.55
N ASP A 155 13.93 20.28 -18.42
CA ASP A 155 14.86 21.23 -17.81
C ASP A 155 15.65 20.65 -16.62
N HIS A 156 15.27 19.49 -16.07
CA HIS A 156 15.90 18.91 -14.87
C HIS A 156 15.89 17.36 -14.89
N PRO A 157 16.98 16.68 -14.48
CA PRO A 157 17.06 15.23 -14.46
C PRO A 157 16.18 14.63 -13.35
N ARG A 158 14.87 14.61 -13.53
CA ARG A 158 13.92 13.91 -12.66
C ARG A 158 13.85 12.46 -13.10
N LEU A 159 14.34 11.56 -12.24
CA LEU A 159 14.34 10.11 -12.52
C LEU A 159 13.26 9.39 -11.72
N ALA A 160 12.92 9.93 -10.54
CA ALA A 160 11.91 9.39 -9.66
C ALA A 160 11.13 10.50 -8.94
N VAL A 161 10.05 10.12 -8.28
CA VAL A 161 9.31 10.92 -7.30
C VAL A 161 9.27 10.16 -5.99
N LEU A 162 9.49 10.87 -4.89
CA LEU A 162 9.28 10.33 -3.57
C LEU A 162 7.83 10.57 -3.16
N GLY A 163 7.12 9.53 -2.75
CA GLY A 163 5.72 9.61 -2.37
C GLY A 163 5.38 8.88 -1.07
N SER A 164 4.12 8.95 -0.67
CA SER A 164 3.57 8.11 0.39
C SER A 164 2.13 7.71 0.11
N TRP A 165 1.68 6.62 0.75
CA TRP A 165 0.29 6.19 0.73
C TRP A 165 -0.24 6.07 2.15
N SER A 166 -1.35 6.77 2.45
CA SER A 166 -2.01 6.68 3.76
C SER A 166 -2.93 5.45 3.86
N ALA A 167 -3.38 5.15 5.07
CA ALA A 167 -4.37 4.10 5.32
C ALA A 167 -5.67 4.32 4.52
N GLU A 168 -6.07 5.59 4.33
CA GLU A 168 -7.27 5.97 3.58
C GLU A 168 -7.06 5.95 2.05
N GLY A 169 -5.89 5.51 1.58
CA GLY A 169 -5.52 5.49 0.16
C GLY A 169 -5.18 6.85 -0.43
N SER A 170 -4.90 7.86 0.41
CA SER A 170 -4.44 9.16 -0.08
C SER A 170 -2.97 9.09 -0.50
N HIS A 171 -2.64 9.73 -1.62
CA HIS A 171 -1.26 9.83 -2.12
C HIS A 171 -0.61 11.14 -1.66
N GLY A 172 0.56 11.01 -1.06
CA GLY A 172 1.46 12.12 -0.74
C GLY A 172 2.59 12.22 -1.74
N ASN A 173 3.03 13.45 -2.03
CA ASN A 173 4.17 13.71 -2.90
C ASN A 173 5.21 14.57 -2.17
N PHE A 174 6.42 14.02 -2.00
CA PHE A 174 7.57 14.66 -1.37
C PHE A 174 8.61 15.20 -2.38
N GLY A 175 8.20 15.30 -3.64
CA GLY A 175 8.96 15.91 -4.73
C GLY A 175 9.83 14.93 -5.52
N ALA A 176 10.41 15.46 -6.59
CA ALA A 176 11.24 14.70 -7.51
C ALA A 176 12.60 14.34 -6.90
N ARG A 177 13.21 13.27 -7.43
CA ARG A 177 14.55 12.79 -7.10
C ARG A 177 15.33 12.52 -8.39
N THR A 178 16.65 12.64 -8.26
CA THR A 178 17.61 12.41 -9.35
C THR A 178 18.30 11.05 -9.22
N TYR A 179 17.79 10.18 -8.35
CA TYR A 179 18.28 8.82 -8.11
C TYR A 179 17.13 7.83 -8.21
N THR A 180 17.46 6.58 -8.48
CA THR A 180 16.52 5.45 -8.60
C THR A 180 16.96 4.25 -7.77
N ASP A 181 18.14 4.31 -7.15
CA ASP A 181 18.70 3.19 -6.40
C ASP A 181 18.26 3.20 -4.93
N ALA A 182 18.09 2.01 -4.39
CA ALA A 182 17.61 1.81 -3.03
C ALA A 182 18.57 2.34 -1.95
N LYS A 183 19.87 2.42 -2.23
CA LYS A 183 20.85 2.89 -1.26
C LYS A 183 20.69 4.40 -1.02
N THR A 184 20.71 5.19 -2.09
CA THR A 184 20.50 6.65 -2.01
C THR A 184 19.11 6.98 -1.46
N PHE A 185 18.10 6.17 -1.78
CA PHE A 185 16.75 6.27 -1.21
C PHE A 185 16.74 6.12 0.31
N LEU A 186 17.39 5.07 0.84
CA LEU A 186 17.49 4.86 2.28
C LEU A 186 18.23 6.00 2.97
N GLU A 187 19.33 6.49 2.39
CA GLU A 187 20.10 7.63 2.92
C GLU A 187 19.23 8.91 2.98
N ASP A 188 18.44 9.23 1.95
CA ASP A 188 17.53 10.38 1.97
C ASP A 188 16.46 10.24 3.07
N VAL A 189 15.84 9.06 3.18
CA VAL A 189 14.71 8.88 4.09
C VAL A 189 15.11 8.71 5.54
N LEU A 190 16.14 7.91 5.83
CA LEU A 190 16.53 7.56 7.20
C LEU A 190 17.52 8.56 7.81
N ASP A 191 18.52 8.99 7.04
CA ASP A 191 19.62 9.82 7.58
C ASP A 191 19.39 11.31 7.37
N GLY A 192 18.77 11.68 6.26
CA GLY A 192 18.60 13.08 5.86
C GLY A 192 17.36 13.76 6.46
N ASN A 193 16.21 13.08 6.42
CA ASN A 193 14.90 13.73 6.55
C ASN A 193 13.83 12.91 7.28
N ARG A 194 14.19 11.91 8.09
CA ARG A 194 13.23 10.98 8.72
C ARG A 194 12.06 11.67 9.42
N GLU A 195 12.35 12.71 10.21
CA GLU A 195 11.33 13.46 10.94
C GLU A 195 10.33 14.13 10.00
N MET A 196 10.76 14.60 8.83
CA MET A 196 9.88 15.17 7.81
C MET A 196 8.84 14.13 7.37
N TYR A 197 9.26 12.91 7.08
CA TYR A 197 8.37 11.86 6.59
C TYR A 197 7.52 11.22 7.69
N MET A 198 7.94 11.30 8.95
CA MET A 198 7.16 10.82 10.09
C MET A 198 6.14 11.85 10.60
N SER A 199 6.36 13.15 10.38
CA SER A 199 5.52 14.23 10.92
C SER A 199 4.53 14.84 9.95
N SER A 200 4.72 14.66 8.63
CA SER A 200 3.88 15.29 7.63
C SER A 200 2.64 14.44 7.32
N THR A 201 1.46 14.98 7.64
CA THR A 201 0.28 14.70 6.83
C THR A 201 0.63 15.17 5.41
N PRO A 202 0.58 14.30 4.39
CA PRO A 202 0.99 14.70 3.06
C PRO A 202 0.14 15.88 2.56
N ALA A 203 0.78 16.86 1.94
CA ALA A 203 0.06 17.92 1.25
C ALA A 203 -0.81 17.28 0.16
N SER A 204 -2.13 17.45 0.24
CA SER A 204 -3.04 16.93 -0.77
C SER A 204 -2.60 17.45 -2.14
N ALA A 205 -2.65 16.60 -3.17
CA ALA A 205 -2.29 16.91 -4.55
C ALA A 205 -3.15 18.00 -5.24
N ALA A 206 -3.86 18.85 -4.48
CA ALA A 206 -4.73 19.91 -4.96
C ALA A 206 -4.02 21.25 -5.23
N GLU A 207 -2.75 21.40 -4.87
CA GLU A 207 -1.99 22.64 -5.12
C GLU A 207 -0.88 22.39 -6.14
N ASN A 208 -1.24 22.30 -7.42
CA ASN A 208 -0.44 22.66 -8.60
C ASN A 208 -1.21 22.30 -9.88
N ASN A 209 -2.26 23.08 -10.17
CA ASN A 209 -2.87 23.21 -11.49
C ASN A 209 -2.92 24.70 -11.85
#